data_AF-A0A2V8GTD2-F1
#
_entry.id   AF-A0A2V8GTD2-F1
#
_cell.length_a   1.000
_cell.length_b   1.000
_cell.length_c   1.000
_cell.angle_alpha   90.00
_cell.angle_beta   90.00
_cell.angle_gamma   90.00
#
_symmetry.space_group_name_H-M   'P 1'
#
loop_
_entity.id
_entity.type
_entity.pdbx_description
1 polymer ?
#
loop_
_entity_poly.entity_id
_entity_poly.type
_entity_poly.pdbx_seq_one_letter_code
_entity_poly.pdbx_strand_id
1 'polypeptide(L)'
;VVTKIEWTNPHSFIYMDVTDKSGKVANWKFEGYGPGVLYRNGWKKDVTMKPGDRITIFGWRARDGSNWAHSREITLADGKKMMFGPPAGTGDGGNSPAVDVR
;
A
#
# COMPACT_ATOMS: atom_id res chain seq x y z
N VAL A 1 8.94 5.33 3.33
CA VAL A 1 8.60 6.68 2.81
C VAL A 1 8.05 6.57 1.40
N VAL A 2 6.89 7.16 1.13
CA VAL A 2 6.28 7.11 -0.21
C VAL A 2 7.18 7.80 -1.23
N THR A 3 7.48 7.12 -2.33
CA THR A 3 8.32 7.65 -3.43
C THR A 3 7.50 7.98 -4.66
N LYS A 4 6.42 7.25 -4.93
CA LYS A 4 5.52 7.48 -6.07
C LYS A 4 4.13 6.95 -5.78
N ILE A 5 3.12 7.55 -6.41
CA ILE A 5 1.75 7.04 -6.43
C ILE A 5 1.27 7.05 -7.88
N GLU A 6 0.75 5.92 -8.35
CA GLU A 6 0.13 5.76 -9.67
C GLU A 6 -1.37 5.53 -9.50
N TRP A 7 -2.18 6.43 -10.04
CA TRP A 7 -3.64 6.33 -10.02
C TRP A 7 -4.13 5.83 -11.38
N THR A 8 -3.89 4.55 -11.68
CA THR A 8 -4.21 3.92 -12.97
C THR A 8 -5.43 3.01 -12.87
N ASN A 9 -6.20 2.87 -13.94
CA ASN A 9 -7.33 1.92 -14.01
C ASN A 9 -6.85 0.68 -14.79
N PRO A 10 -6.97 -0.56 -14.26
CA PRO A 10 -7.84 -0.99 -13.15
C PRO A 10 -7.24 -0.93 -11.75
N HIS A 11 -5.93 -0.74 -11.58
CA HIS A 11 -5.25 -0.78 -10.28
C HIS A 11 -4.40 0.45 -10.03
N SER A 12 -4.52 1.01 -8.83
CA SER A 12 -3.60 2.05 -8.34
C SER A 12 -2.42 1.39 -7.61
N PHE A 13 -1.25 2.05 -7.66
CA PHE A 13 -0.02 1.57 -7.06
C PHE A 13 0.63 2.62 -6.17
N ILE A 14 1.22 2.17 -5.07
CA ILE A 14 2.06 2.98 -4.19
C ILE A 14 3.46 2.40 -4.23
N TYR A 15 4.45 3.26 -4.40
CA TYR A 15 5.85 2.89 -4.30
C TYR A 15 6.43 3.50 -3.02
N MET A 16 7.20 2.72 -2.28
CA MET A 16 7.72 3.16 -0.99
C MET A 16 9.10 2.56 -0.73
N ASP A 17 10.02 3.42 -0.28
CA ASP A 17 11.28 2.95 0.30
C ASP A 17 11.04 2.43 1.71
N VAL A 18 11.46 1.20 1.94
CA VAL A 18 11.33 0.46 3.21
C VAL A 18 12.74 0.08 3.66
N THR A 19 13.07 0.45 4.88
CA THR A 19 14.34 0.08 5.52
C THR A 19 14.13 -1.18 6.34
N ASP A 20 14.91 -2.22 6.08
CA ASP A 20 14.85 -3.44 6.86
C ASP A 20 15.68 -3.33 8.16
N LYS A 21 15.66 -4.40 8.97
CA LYS A 21 16.40 -4.47 10.24
C LYS A 21 17.93 -4.35 10.09
N SER A 22 18.46 -4.60 8.90
CA SER A 22 19.89 -4.47 8.59
C SER A 22 20.26 -3.06 8.13
N GLY A 23 19.29 -2.15 8.02
CA GLY A 23 19.48 -0.80 7.49
C GLY A 23 19.48 -0.75 5.96
N LYS A 24 19.23 -1.88 5.28
CA LYS A 24 19.14 -1.91 3.82
C LYS A 24 17.80 -1.35 3.37
N VAL A 25 17.84 -0.45 2.40
CA VAL A 25 16.64 0.13 1.78
C VAL A 25 16.25 -0.68 0.56
N ALA A 26 14.97 -0.99 0.45
CA ALA A 26 14.36 -1.58 -0.72
C ALA A 26 13.13 -0.77 -1.14
N ASN A 27 12.95 -0.58 -2.45
CA ASN A 27 11.74 0.02 -2.99
C ASN A 27 10.68 -1.06 -3.18
N TRP A 28 9.51 -0.84 -2.58
CA TRP A 28 8.37 -1.75 -2.61
C TRP A 28 7.25 -1.17 -3.46
N LYS A 29 6.57 -2.05 -4.20
CA LYS A 29 5.34 -1.77 -4.94
C LYS A 29 4.15 -2.34 -4.20
N PHE A 30 3.13 -1.53 -3.96
CA PHE A 30 1.88 -1.93 -3.32
C PHE A 30 0.73 -1.71 -4.28
N GLU A 31 -0.03 -2.75 -4.57
CA GLU A 31 -1.21 -2.69 -5.43
C GLU A 31 -2.49 -2.56 -4.61
N GLY A 32 -3.49 -1.86 -5.15
CA GLY A 32 -4.83 -1.82 -4.58
C GLY A 32 -5.90 -1.60 -5.63
N TYR A 33 -7.01 -1.00 -5.18
CA TYR A 33 -8.16 -0.72 -6.03
C TYR A 33 -7.86 0.30 -7.15
N GLY A 34 -8.72 0.30 -8.17
CA GLY A 34 -8.75 1.35 -9.18
C GLY A 34 -9.20 2.72 -8.63
N PRO A 35 -8.83 3.83 -9.30
CA PRO A 35 -9.08 5.20 -8.83
C PRO A 35 -10.55 5.49 -8.50
N GLY A 36 -11.49 4.94 -9.27
CA GLY A 36 -12.92 5.14 -9.03
C GLY A 36 -13.42 4.55 -7.71
N VAL A 37 -12.90 3.38 -7.32
CA VAL A 37 -13.23 2.76 -6.02
C VAL A 37 -12.54 3.53 -4.89
N LEU A 38 -11.27 3.89 -5.07
CA LEU A 38 -10.53 4.66 -4.06
C LEU A 38 -11.19 6.02 -3.78
N TYR A 39 -11.66 6.71 -4.81
CA TYR A 39 -12.41 7.96 -4.65
C TYR A 39 -13.67 7.78 -3.80
N ARG A 40 -14.44 6.71 -4.04
CA ARG A 40 -15.62 6.36 -3.24
C ARG A 40 -15.27 5.96 -1.80
N ASN A 41 -14.11 5.37 -1.60
CA ASN A 41 -13.55 5.07 -0.28
C ASN A 41 -12.95 6.32 0.43
N GLY A 42 -13.12 7.51 -0.15
CA GLY A 42 -12.72 8.77 0.46
C GLY A 42 -11.30 9.23 0.13
N TRP A 43 -10.55 8.51 -0.71
CA TRP A 43 -9.24 8.96 -1.17
C TRP A 43 -9.37 10.15 -2.10
N LYS A 44 -8.50 11.15 -1.89
CA LYS A 44 -8.34 12.31 -2.75
C LYS A 44 -6.90 12.34 -3.24
N LYS A 45 -6.73 12.16 -4.55
CA LYS A 45 -5.43 12.21 -5.21
C LYS A 45 -4.69 13.50 -4.81
N ASP A 46 -3.41 13.35 -4.46
CA ASP A 46 -2.48 14.42 -4.06
C ASP A 46 -2.88 15.21 -2.78
N VAL A 47 -3.97 14.84 -2.11
CA VAL A 47 -4.44 15.47 -0.86
C VAL A 47 -4.34 14.50 0.31
N THR A 48 -4.82 13.27 0.13
CA THR A 48 -4.80 12.25 1.20
C THR A 48 -3.39 11.72 1.45
N MET A 49 -2.56 11.64 0.41
CA MET A 49 -1.21 11.11 0.46
C MET A 49 -0.41 11.60 -0.74
N LYS A 50 0.88 11.89 -0.53
CA LYS A 50 1.84 12.34 -1.55
C LYS A 50 3.22 11.70 -1.34
N PRO A 51 4.10 11.73 -2.36
CA PRO A 51 5.50 11.41 -2.18
C PRO A 51 6.12 12.20 -1.03
N GLY A 52 6.98 11.55 -0.24
CA GLY A 52 7.58 12.07 0.98
C GLY A 52 6.83 11.73 2.26
N ASP A 53 5.56 11.33 2.19
CA ASP A 53 4.81 10.95 3.39
C ASP A 53 5.34 9.64 4.01
N ARG A 54 5.27 9.56 5.34
CA ARG A 54 5.49 8.34 6.12
C ARG A 54 4.15 7.70 6.43
N ILE A 55 3.99 6.45 6.04
CA ILE A 55 2.76 5.68 6.19
C ILE A 55 3.10 4.26 6.61
N THR A 56 2.14 3.57 7.20
CA THR A 56 2.20 2.11 7.40
C THR A 56 1.22 1.46 6.45
N ILE A 57 1.65 0.42 5.73
CA ILE A 57 0.78 -0.36 4.85
C ILE A 57 0.64 -1.77 5.40
N PHE A 58 -0.60 -2.19 5.61
CA PHE A 58 -0.95 -3.59 5.84
C PHE A 58 -1.26 -4.26 4.50
N GLY A 59 -0.60 -5.39 4.23
CA GLY A 59 -0.80 -6.15 3.00
C GLY A 59 -0.10 -7.50 2.97
N TRP A 60 -0.18 -8.16 1.83
CA TRP A 60 0.39 -9.48 1.60
C TRP A 60 1.46 -9.41 0.53
N ARG A 61 2.68 -9.81 0.88
CA ARG A 61 3.80 -9.92 -0.06
C ARG A 61 3.50 -10.98 -1.12
N ALA A 62 3.94 -10.71 -2.34
CA ALA A 62 3.93 -11.67 -3.44
C ALA A 62 4.67 -12.97 -3.05
N ARG A 63 4.13 -14.10 -3.50
CA ARG A 63 4.65 -15.43 -3.17
C ARG A 63 6.00 -15.73 -3.81
N ASP A 64 6.35 -15.01 -4.88
CA ASP A 64 7.61 -15.13 -5.61
C ASP A 64 8.81 -14.48 -4.87
N GLY A 65 8.56 -13.83 -3.72
CA GLY A 65 9.59 -13.17 -2.93
C GLY A 65 10.02 -11.81 -3.47
N SER A 66 9.36 -11.26 -4.50
CA SER A 66 9.58 -9.88 -4.92
C SER A 66 9.16 -8.88 -3.83
N ASN A 67 9.59 -7.61 -3.98
CA ASN A 67 9.13 -6.49 -3.14
C ASN A 67 7.81 -5.92 -3.66
N TRP A 68 6.88 -6.81 -3.99
CA TRP A 68 5.53 -6.46 -4.38
C TRP A 68 4.59 -6.99 -3.30
N ALA A 69 3.59 -6.20 -2.93
CA ALA A 69 2.52 -6.64 -2.08
C ALA A 69 1.15 -6.17 -2.60
N HIS A 70 0.13 -6.96 -2.30
CA HIS A 70 -1.25 -6.52 -2.40
C HIS A 70 -1.64 -5.83 -1.09
N SER A 71 -2.04 -4.56 -1.14
CA SER A 71 -2.37 -3.75 0.03
C SER A 71 -3.85 -3.85 0.41
N ARG A 72 -4.17 -3.51 1.66
CA ARG A 72 -5.55 -3.46 2.15
C ARG A 72 -5.83 -2.18 2.92
N GLU A 73 -5.10 -1.97 4.01
CA GLU A 73 -5.27 -0.81 4.89
C GLU A 73 -3.98 0.00 4.89
N ILE A 74 -4.12 1.33 4.84
CA ILE A 74 -3.04 2.28 4.97
C ILE A 74 -3.32 3.13 6.20
N THR A 75 -2.34 3.21 7.09
CA THR A 75 -2.33 4.18 8.20
C THR A 75 -1.50 5.38 7.76
N LEU A 76 -2.14 6.54 7.66
CA LEU A 76 -1.52 7.81 7.29
C LEU A 76 -0.67 8.35 8.45
N ALA A 77 0.13 9.40 8.16
CA ALA A 77 1.01 10.02 9.14
C ALA A 77 0.28 10.60 10.36
N ASP A 78 -0.99 10.98 10.20
CA ASP A 78 -1.87 11.47 11.27
C ASP A 78 -2.55 10.34 12.08
N GLY A 79 -2.25 9.07 11.76
CA GLY A 79 -2.84 7.89 12.38
C GLY A 79 -4.18 7.47 11.76
N LYS A 80 -4.72 8.22 10.79
CA LYS A 80 -5.98 7.86 10.11
C LYS A 80 -5.77 6.60 9.28
N LYS A 81 -6.69 5.65 9.43
CA LYS A 81 -6.72 4.39 8.67
C LYS A 81 -7.69 4.49 7.51
N MET A 82 -7.24 4.09 6.32
CA MET A 82 -8.05 4.10 5.10
C MET A 82 -7.83 2.84 4.26
N MET A 83 -8.90 2.37 3.62
CA MET A 83 -8.88 1.16 2.80
C MET A 83 -8.38 1.47 1.39
N PHE A 84 -7.28 0.84 0.98
CA PHE A 84 -6.70 0.98 -0.36
C PHE A 84 -6.91 -0.27 -1.23
N GLY A 85 -7.16 -1.43 -0.62
CA GLY A 85 -7.47 -2.67 -1.34
C GLY A 85 -8.53 -3.52 -0.64
N PRO A 86 -8.94 -4.64 -1.26
CA PRO A 86 -10.01 -5.48 -0.76
C PRO A 86 -9.75 -6.13 0.61
N PRO A 87 -10.83 -6.54 1.31
CA PRO A 87 -10.71 -7.28 2.56
C PRO A 87 -9.98 -8.61 2.37
N ALA A 88 -9.50 -9.18 3.48
CA ALA A 88 -8.94 -10.54 3.46
C ALA A 88 -10.01 -11.53 2.97
N GLY A 89 -9.61 -12.48 2.11
CA GLY A 89 -10.49 -13.55 1.63
C GLY A 89 -11.27 -13.24 0.34
N THR A 90 -11.22 -12.01 -0.19
CA THR A 90 -11.73 -11.71 -1.54
C THR A 90 -10.61 -11.62 -2.60
N GLY A 91 -9.38 -11.96 -2.22
CA GLY A 91 -8.21 -12.19 -3.08
C GLY A 91 -7.21 -13.16 -2.41
N ASP A 92 -6.35 -13.80 -3.21
CA ASP A 92 -5.51 -14.99 -2.91
C ASP A 92 -4.46 -14.87 -1.77
N GLY A 93 -4.53 -13.81 -0.95
CA GLY A 93 -3.55 -13.46 0.09
C GLY A 93 -3.72 -14.16 1.45
N GLY A 94 -4.87 -14.79 1.73
CA GLY A 94 -5.12 -15.45 3.02
C GLY A 94 -5.31 -14.48 4.20
N ASN A 95 -5.44 -15.02 5.42
CA ASN A 95 -5.87 -14.25 6.61
C ASN A 95 -4.77 -13.48 7.37
N SER A 96 -3.50 -13.61 6.97
CA SER A 96 -2.37 -13.01 7.72
C SER A 96 -1.42 -12.28 6.79
N PRO A 97 -1.12 -10.99 7.05
CA PRO A 97 -0.20 -10.20 6.24
C PRO A 97 1.21 -10.79 6.36
N ALA A 98 1.96 -10.83 5.27
CA ALA A 98 3.32 -11.36 5.28
C ALA A 98 4.34 -10.37 5.90
N VAL A 99 4.01 -9.07 5.97
CA VAL A 99 4.95 -8.02 6.42
C VAL A 99 4.18 -6.86 7.07
N ASP A 100 4.57 -6.49 8.30
CA ASP A 100 4.27 -5.16 8.87
C ASP A 100 5.33 -4.19 8.33
N VAL A 101 4.95 -3.34 7.38
CA VAL A 101 5.85 -2.37 6.75
C VAL A 101 5.72 -1.04 7.48
N ARG A 102 6.64 -0.79 8.42
CA ARG A 102 6.75 0.45 9.20
C ARG A 102 7.82 1.39 8.63
#